data_AF-A0AAD4D677-F1
#
_entry.id   AF-A0AAD4D677-F1
#
_cell.length_a   1.000
_cell.length_b   1.000
_cell.length_c   1.000
_cell.angle_alpha   90.00
_cell.angle_beta   90.00
_cell.angle_gamma   90.00
#
_symmetry.space_group_name_H-M   'P 1'
#
loop_
_entity.id
_entity.type
_entity.pdbx_description
1 polymer ?
#
loop_
_entity_poly.entity_id
_entity_poly.type
_entity_poly.pdbx_seq_one_letter_code
_entity_poly.pdbx_strand_id
1 'polypeptide(L)'
;MPPHITNNNKRAPMISLFATAPLPDLNKSATNSPEPSPSLCPLNISSTPPALVLDQVSVMDKGQDKLPNLPIPPLEQTLARYLDTVRPLTTDQEYERTVAAVKDFQGQGLSPPKGLLPL
;
A
#
# COMPACT_ATOMS: atom_id res chain seq x y z
N MET A 1 31.49 38.67 39.05
CA MET A 1 30.21 38.48 38.32
C MET A 1 30.46 38.89 36.88
N PRO A 2 30.32 38.00 35.88
CA PRO A 2 30.53 38.35 34.48
C PRO A 2 29.35 39.22 33.94
N PRO A 3 29.60 40.14 32.99
CA PRO A 3 28.60 41.07 32.47
C PRO A 3 27.57 40.39 31.55
N HIS A 4 26.32 40.82 31.67
CA HIS A 4 25.20 40.46 30.82
C HIS A 4 25.34 41.14 29.45
N ILE A 5 25.60 40.36 28.39
CA ILE A 5 25.52 40.84 27.01
C ILE A 5 24.04 40.88 26.62
N THR A 6 23.46 42.07 26.65
CA THR A 6 22.13 42.34 26.11
C THR A 6 22.19 42.26 24.59
N ASN A 7 21.65 41.19 24.02
CA ASN A 7 21.49 41.07 22.57
C ASN A 7 20.30 41.93 22.11
N ASN A 8 20.59 42.92 21.26
CA ASN A 8 19.62 43.83 20.65
C ASN A 8 19.22 43.32 19.26
N ASN A 9 18.67 42.11 19.18
CA ASN A 9 18.11 41.56 17.96
C ASN A 9 16.68 42.05 17.79
N LYS A 10 16.53 43.26 17.23
CA LYS A 10 15.27 43.76 16.66
C LYS A 10 14.92 42.91 15.42
N ARG A 11 14.36 41.71 15.64
CA ARG A 11 13.75 40.92 14.57
C ARG A 11 12.43 41.61 14.23
N ALA A 12 12.31 42.12 13.01
CA ALA A 12 11.05 42.69 12.52
C ALA A 12 9.93 41.64 12.70
N PRO A 13 8.73 42.03 13.16
CA PRO A 13 7.61 41.09 13.20
C PRO A 13 7.29 40.69 11.77
N MET A 14 7.39 39.39 11.44
CA MET A 14 6.71 38.86 10.26
C MET A 14 5.22 39.09 10.48
N ILE A 15 4.61 39.90 9.63
CA ILE A 15 3.17 40.09 9.57
C ILE A 15 2.55 38.70 9.40
N SER A 16 1.86 38.25 10.43
CA SER A 16 1.13 36.98 10.39
C SER A 16 -0.01 37.14 9.39
N LEU A 17 0.13 36.51 8.21
CA LEU A 17 -0.91 36.47 7.19
C LEU A 17 -1.93 35.38 7.57
N PHE A 18 -2.60 35.54 8.71
CA PHE A 18 -3.85 34.80 8.91
C PHE A 18 -4.86 35.41 7.93
N ALA A 19 -5.05 34.74 6.81
CA ALA A 19 -6.10 35.07 5.87
C ALA A 19 -7.45 34.87 6.58
N THR A 20 -7.97 35.93 7.20
CA THR A 20 -9.36 35.99 7.66
C THR A 20 -10.24 36.27 6.43
N ALA A 21 -10.32 35.28 5.53
CA ALA A 21 -11.35 35.28 4.50
C ALA A 21 -12.64 34.79 5.15
N PRO A 22 -13.77 35.52 5.05
CA PRO A 22 -15.07 35.02 5.47
C PRO A 22 -15.37 33.69 4.76
N LEU A 23 -15.72 32.66 5.51
CA LEU A 23 -16.17 31.38 4.96
C LEU A 23 -17.36 31.61 4.02
N PRO A 24 -17.39 30.99 2.82
CA PRO A 24 -18.53 31.10 1.93
C PRO A 24 -19.75 30.42 2.57
N ASP A 25 -20.85 31.16 2.65
CA ASP A 25 -22.13 30.71 3.18
C ASP A 25 -22.79 29.73 2.18
N LEU A 26 -22.69 28.43 2.47
CA LEU A 26 -23.11 27.31 1.60
C LEU A 26 -24.63 27.20 1.37
N ASN A 27 -25.45 28.08 1.94
CA ASN A 27 -26.91 27.98 1.83
C ASN A 27 -27.51 28.84 0.70
N LYS A 28 -26.69 29.59 -0.05
CA LYS A 28 -27.18 30.51 -1.08
C LYS A 28 -27.32 29.79 -2.43
N SER A 29 -28.50 29.20 -2.60
CA SER A 29 -29.21 29.04 -3.87
C SER A 29 -28.51 28.22 -4.97
N ALA A 30 -28.85 26.93 -5.03
CA ALA A 30 -28.74 26.12 -6.23
C ALA A 30 -29.66 26.68 -7.33
N THR A 31 -29.19 27.66 -8.09
CA THR A 31 -29.69 27.90 -9.44
C THR A 31 -28.98 26.93 -10.37
N ASN A 32 -29.75 25.96 -10.87
CA ASN A 32 -29.29 24.87 -11.71
C ASN A 32 -28.96 25.46 -13.10
N SER A 33 -27.69 25.78 -13.33
CA SER A 33 -27.16 26.09 -14.66
C SER A 33 -25.91 25.23 -14.87
N PRO A 34 -25.94 24.23 -15.75
CA PRO A 34 -24.82 23.32 -15.95
C PRO A 34 -23.71 24.01 -16.75
N GLU A 35 -22.64 24.41 -16.09
CA GLU A 35 -21.35 24.65 -16.75
C GLU A 35 -20.73 23.27 -17.12
N PRO A 36 -20.27 23.07 -18.36
CA PRO A 36 -19.78 21.77 -18.81
C PRO A 36 -18.48 21.39 -18.08
N SER A 37 -18.54 20.30 -17.33
CA SER A 37 -17.34 19.66 -16.78
C SER A 37 -16.41 19.22 -17.92
N PRO A 38 -15.08 19.39 -17.81
CA PRO A 38 -14.16 18.71 -18.71
C PRO A 38 -14.35 17.20 -18.52
N SER A 39 -14.83 16.53 -19.56
CA SER A 39 -15.08 15.09 -19.54
C SER A 39 -13.74 14.35 -19.38
N LEU A 40 -13.49 13.84 -18.18
CA LEU A 40 -12.57 12.71 -18.00
C LEU A 40 -13.13 11.55 -18.84
N CYS A 41 -12.37 11.11 -19.83
CA CYS A 41 -12.73 9.97 -20.64
C CYS A 41 -12.93 8.76 -19.71
N PRO A 42 -14.11 8.12 -19.68
CA PRO A 42 -14.29 6.92 -18.89
C PRO A 42 -13.37 5.83 -19.46
N LEU A 43 -12.67 5.11 -18.57
CA LEU A 43 -11.95 3.89 -18.92
C LEU A 43 -12.96 2.82 -19.32
N ASN A 44 -13.31 2.79 -20.59
CA ASN A 44 -14.13 1.77 -21.21
C ASN A 44 -13.33 0.47 -21.26
N ILE A 45 -13.45 -0.36 -20.23
CA ILE A 45 -13.06 -1.79 -20.27
C ILE A 45 -14.13 -2.57 -21.07
N SER A 46 -14.34 -2.16 -22.33
CA SER A 46 -15.10 -2.95 -23.29
C SER A 46 -14.18 -4.01 -23.87
N SER A 47 -14.55 -5.25 -23.58
CA SER A 47 -14.39 -6.44 -24.43
C SER A 47 -13.57 -6.25 -25.70
N THR A 48 -12.45 -6.98 -25.75
CA THR A 48 -11.70 -7.40 -26.95
C THR A 48 -11.30 -6.28 -27.92
N PRO A 49 -10.03 -5.81 -27.88
CA PRO A 49 -9.49 -5.01 -28.97
C PRO A 49 -9.36 -5.85 -30.25
N PRO A 50 -9.65 -5.27 -31.44
CA PRO A 50 -9.49 -5.95 -32.72
C PRO A 50 -8.01 -6.26 -32.91
N ALA A 51 -7.72 -7.48 -33.35
CA ALA A 51 -6.40 -8.07 -33.57
C ALA A 51 -5.27 -7.04 -33.79
N LEU A 52 -4.68 -6.57 -32.70
CA LEU A 52 -3.33 -6.03 -32.74
C LEU A 52 -2.45 -7.26 -32.84
N VAL A 53 -1.87 -7.46 -34.02
CA VAL A 53 -0.80 -8.43 -34.21
C VAL A 53 0.29 -8.07 -33.20
N LEU A 54 0.31 -8.78 -32.08
CA LEU A 54 1.27 -8.65 -30.98
C LEU A 54 2.58 -9.33 -31.39
N ASP A 55 3.17 -8.90 -32.50
CA ASP A 55 4.48 -9.41 -32.94
C ASP A 55 5.64 -8.51 -32.46
N GLN A 56 5.31 -7.41 -31.76
CA GLN A 56 6.32 -6.57 -31.12
C GLN A 56 6.23 -6.70 -29.60
N VAL A 57 6.80 -7.81 -29.12
CA VAL A 57 7.20 -7.98 -27.70
C VAL A 57 7.96 -6.72 -27.28
N SER A 58 7.39 -5.97 -26.34
CA SER A 58 8.03 -4.80 -25.75
C SER A 58 9.44 -5.16 -25.30
N VAL A 59 10.39 -4.21 -25.34
CA VAL A 59 11.76 -4.47 -24.85
C VAL A 59 11.76 -5.04 -23.43
N MET A 60 10.78 -4.67 -22.61
CA MET A 60 10.58 -5.15 -21.25
C MET A 60 10.11 -6.62 -21.13
N ASP A 61 9.54 -7.17 -22.20
CA ASP A 61 8.93 -8.50 -22.25
C ASP A 61 9.88 -9.53 -22.90
N LYS A 62 11.01 -9.04 -23.44
CA LYS A 62 12.09 -9.88 -23.96
C LYS A 62 12.73 -10.68 -22.83
N GLY A 63 12.51 -12.00 -22.86
CA GLY A 63 13.13 -12.95 -21.93
C GLY A 63 12.25 -13.41 -20.78
N GLN A 64 11.02 -12.89 -20.68
CA GLN A 64 10.05 -13.34 -19.67
C GLN A 64 9.75 -14.84 -19.78
N ASP A 65 9.62 -15.36 -21.01
CA ASP A 65 9.40 -16.80 -21.28
C ASP A 65 10.59 -17.69 -20.92
N LYS A 66 11.76 -17.10 -20.70
CA LYS A 66 13.00 -17.81 -20.35
C LYS A 66 13.30 -17.76 -18.85
N LEU A 67 12.54 -17.00 -18.06
CA LEU A 67 12.75 -16.93 -16.63
C LEU A 67 12.36 -18.26 -15.98
N PRO A 68 13.22 -18.83 -15.12
CA PRO A 68 12.86 -20.02 -14.38
C PRO A 68 11.73 -19.70 -13.42
N ASN A 69 10.83 -20.67 -13.22
CA ASN A 69 9.83 -20.59 -12.17
C ASN A 69 10.51 -20.41 -10.81
N LEU A 70 9.94 -19.56 -9.96
CA LEU A 70 10.45 -19.36 -8.62
C LEU A 70 10.32 -20.68 -7.84
N PRO A 71 11.41 -21.19 -7.25
CA PRO A 71 11.34 -22.42 -6.47
C PRO A 71 10.49 -22.18 -5.23
N ILE A 72 9.49 -23.05 -5.04
CA ILE A 72 8.69 -23.05 -3.82
C ILE A 72 9.44 -23.91 -2.79
N PRO A 73 9.88 -23.35 -1.65
CA PRO A 73 10.55 -24.12 -0.63
C PRO A 73 9.59 -25.16 -0.02
N PRO A 74 10.10 -26.31 0.48
CA PRO A 74 9.31 -27.23 1.28
C PRO A 74 8.67 -26.52 2.47
N LEU A 75 7.45 -26.92 2.82
CA LEU A 75 6.69 -26.31 3.92
C LEU A 75 7.50 -26.32 5.24
N GLU A 76 8.13 -27.44 5.57
CA GLU A 76 8.99 -27.61 6.76
C GLU A 76 10.08 -26.55 6.86
N GLN A 77 10.75 -26.23 5.74
CA GLN A 77 11.81 -25.22 5.74
C GLN A 77 11.26 -23.83 6.02
N THR A 78 10.07 -23.52 5.50
CA THR A 78 9.40 -22.24 5.74
C THR A 78 8.98 -22.12 7.20
N LEU A 79 8.40 -23.18 7.78
CA LEU A 79 7.96 -23.21 9.17
C LEU A 79 9.14 -23.12 10.15
N ALA A 80 10.24 -23.81 9.87
CA ALA A 80 11.47 -23.70 10.67
C ALA A 80 12.00 -22.27 10.66
N ARG A 81 12.14 -21.65 9.47
CA ARG A 81 12.62 -20.27 9.36
C ARG A 81 11.67 -19.28 10.04
N TYR A 82 10.36 -19.51 9.97
CA TYR A 82 9.38 -18.71 10.68
C TYR A 82 9.61 -18.75 12.20
N LEU A 83 9.75 -19.94 12.79
CA LEU A 83 10.02 -20.08 14.22
C LEU A 83 11.33 -19.41 14.65
N ASP A 84 12.39 -19.49 13.84
CA ASP A 84 13.65 -18.78 14.10
C ASP A 84 13.46 -17.26 14.17
N THR A 85 12.63 -16.69 13.29
CA THR A 85 12.35 -15.24 13.29
C THR A 85 11.43 -14.79 14.42
N VAL A 86 10.53 -15.66 14.88
CA VAL A 86 9.58 -15.34 15.96
C VAL A 86 10.24 -15.46 17.33
N ARG A 87 11.23 -16.35 17.49
CA ARG A 87 11.88 -16.60 18.76
C ARG A 87 12.44 -15.35 19.47
N PRO A 88 13.16 -14.42 18.81
CA PRO A 88 13.65 -13.21 19.49
C PRO A 88 12.56 -12.17 19.77
N LEU A 89 11.34 -12.32 19.23
CA LEU A 89 10.26 -11.35 19.34
C LEU A 89 9.24 -11.69 20.42
N THR A 90 9.31 -12.90 20.98
CA THR A 90 8.27 -13.47 21.85
C THR A 90 8.84 -13.93 23.18
N THR A 91 7.98 -13.93 24.21
CA THR A 91 8.29 -14.60 25.47
C THR A 91 8.19 -16.12 25.31
N ASP A 92 8.76 -16.88 26.25
CA ASP A 92 8.75 -18.36 26.19
C ASP A 92 7.33 -18.95 26.06
N GLN A 93 6.38 -18.42 26.84
CA GLN A 93 4.98 -18.86 26.82
C GLN A 93 4.28 -18.56 25.47
N GLU A 94 4.62 -17.44 24.83
CA GLU A 94 4.08 -17.08 23.52
C GLU A 94 4.68 -17.95 22.42
N TYR A 95 5.99 -18.19 22.50
CA TYR A 95 6.69 -19.07 21.57
C TYR A 95 6.14 -20.50 21.59
N GLU A 96 5.88 -21.07 22.77
CA GLU A 96 5.28 -22.40 22.90
C GLU A 96 3.90 -22.49 22.23
N ARG A 97 3.07 -21.45 22.38
CA ARG A 97 1.77 -21.36 21.70
C ARG A 97 1.93 -21.29 20.18
N THR A 98 2.91 -20.54 19.69
CA THR A 98 3.22 -20.47 18.25
C THR A 98 3.70 -21.83 17.73
N VAL A 99 4.55 -22.55 18.46
CA VAL A 99 5.01 -23.88 18.07
C VAL A 99 3.85 -24.87 17.97
N ALA A 100 2.92 -24.84 18.92
CA ALA A 100 1.71 -25.66 18.87
C ALA A 100 0.87 -25.35 17.62
N ALA A 101 0.60 -24.07 17.35
CA ALA A 101 -0.16 -23.64 16.17
C ALA A 101 0.52 -24.03 14.84
N VAL A 102 1.86 -23.96 14.78
CA VAL A 102 2.64 -24.37 13.60
C VAL A 102 2.52 -25.88 13.36
N LYS A 103 2.54 -26.71 14.41
CA LYS A 103 2.32 -28.16 14.30
C LYS A 103 0.91 -28.48 13.82
N ASP A 104 -0.08 -27.77 14.33
CA ASP A 104 -1.47 -27.94 13.91
C ASP A 104 -1.67 -27.55 12.43
N PHE A 105 -1.00 -26.48 11.98
CA PHE A 105 -1.01 -26.03 10.59
C PHE A 105 -0.34 -27.03 9.64
N GLN A 106 0.79 -27.61 10.06
CA GLN A 106 1.50 -28.64 9.30
C GLN A 106 0.63 -29.90 9.10
N GLY A 107 -0.09 -30.32 10.14
CA GLY A 107 -0.96 -31.50 10.11
C GLY A 107 -2.28 -31.30 9.35
N GLN A 108 -2.84 -30.09 9.33
CA GLN A 108 -4.11 -29.81 8.65
C GLN A 108 -3.98 -29.75 7.12
N GLY A 109 -2.77 -29.61 6.58
CA GLY A 109 -2.54 -29.51 5.14
C GLY A 109 -3.18 -28.27 4.52
N LEU A 110 -2.69 -27.89 3.35
CA LEU A 110 -3.22 -26.79 2.55
C LEU A 110 -4.62 -27.13 2.00
N SER A 111 -5.64 -27.23 2.86
CA SER A 111 -7.01 -27.03 2.42
C SER A 111 -7.17 -25.53 2.19
N PRO A 112 -7.44 -25.09 0.94
CA PRO A 112 -7.87 -23.72 0.72
C PRO A 112 -9.01 -23.40 1.69
N PRO A 113 -9.08 -22.18 2.26
CA PRO A 113 -10.25 -21.78 3.02
C PRO A 113 -11.49 -22.04 2.16
N LYS A 114 -12.47 -22.78 2.69
CA LYS A 114 -13.72 -23.10 1.98
C LYS A 114 -14.39 -21.79 1.54
N GLY A 115 -14.18 -21.39 0.29
CA GLY A 115 -14.63 -20.09 -0.21
C GLY A 115 -13.95 -19.56 -1.46
N LEU A 116 -12.90 -20.17 -1.99
CA LEU A 116 -12.34 -19.74 -3.27
C LEU A 116 -13.12 -20.35 -4.45
N LEU A 117 -13.98 -19.53 -5.06
CA LEU A 117 -14.71 -19.85 -6.29
C LEU A 117 -13.74 -20.04 -7.47
N PRO A 118 -14.05 -20.94 -8.41
CA PRO A 118 -13.26 -21.08 -9.63
C PRO A 118 -13.44 -19.83 -10.51
N LEU A 119 -12.34 -19.42 -11.16
CA LEU A 119 -12.39 -18.54 -12.34
C LEU A 119 -12.78 -19.33 -13.58
#